data_AF-A0A1Q7A1F4-F1
#
_entry.id   AF-A0A1Q7A1F4-F1
#
_cell.length_a   1.000
_cell.length_b   1.000
_cell.length_c   1.000
_cell.angle_alpha   90.00
_cell.angle_beta   90.00
_cell.angle_gamma   90.00
#
_symmetry.space_group_name_H-M   'P 1'
#
loop_
_entity.id
_entity.type
_entity.pdbx_description
1 polymer ?
#
loop_
_entity_poly.entity_id
_entity_poly.type
_entity_poly.pdbx_seq_one_letter_code
_entity_poly.pdbx_strand_id
1 'polypeptide(L)'
;MVNSLFASTDDWDNQLESTGLGWPGFFRTLRIYLTHFRGQRSAIMQFVAPVAGTEGEAWDTLTAAVGLKGLSVGQRWTAPAGVPALSGVAEYVSQSPYDALLRLDKPGPGVAALGAFNFGGQSMVALNFYHYGDQAAETVARETTPWQGWIQERFPMPTELK
;
A
#
# COMPACT_ATOMS: atom_id res chain seq x y z
N MET A 1 19.29 5.32 -2.94
CA MET A 1 19.25 5.01 -4.39
C MET A 1 17.86 5.41 -4.87
N VAL A 2 17.75 6.52 -5.61
CA VAL A 2 16.46 6.98 -6.14
C VAL A 2 16.28 6.29 -7.49
N ASN A 3 15.33 5.35 -7.57
CA ASN A 3 15.02 4.71 -8.84
C ASN A 3 13.96 5.54 -9.57
N SER A 4 14.39 6.36 -10.52
CA SER A 4 13.51 7.08 -11.43
C SER A 4 13.03 6.13 -12.52
N LEU A 5 11.84 5.55 -12.36
CA LEU A 5 11.24 4.67 -13.35
C LEU A 5 10.64 5.50 -14.49
N PHE A 6 11.39 5.63 -15.58
CA PHE A 6 10.79 5.77 -16.89
C PHE A 6 10.25 4.39 -17.30
N ALA A 7 9.02 4.33 -17.78
CA ALA A 7 8.43 3.10 -18.30
C ALA A 7 9.12 2.70 -19.62
N SER A 8 10.32 2.12 -19.52
CA SER A 8 10.86 1.20 -20.52
C SER A 8 10.44 -0.21 -20.11
N THR A 9 9.93 -0.96 -21.08
CA THR A 9 8.91 -2.01 -20.98
C THR A 9 9.27 -3.31 -20.27
N ASP A 10 10.43 -3.44 -19.63
CA ASP A 10 10.95 -4.76 -19.21
C ASP A 10 11.01 -4.98 -17.68
N ASP A 11 10.69 -3.97 -16.86
CA ASP A 11 10.63 -4.12 -15.38
C ASP A 11 9.26 -4.62 -14.87
N TRP A 12 8.28 -4.77 -15.77
CA TRP A 12 6.93 -5.23 -15.40
C TRP A 12 6.90 -6.72 -15.04
N ASP A 13 7.74 -7.54 -15.65
CA ASP A 13 7.65 -9.00 -15.55
C ASP A 13 7.95 -9.54 -14.15
N ASN A 14 8.90 -8.94 -13.43
CA ASN A 14 9.31 -9.43 -12.10
C ASN A 14 8.32 -9.07 -10.98
N GLN A 15 7.35 -8.18 -11.22
CA GLN A 15 6.28 -7.88 -10.26
C GLN A 15 4.99 -8.68 -10.50
N LEU A 16 4.91 -9.45 -11.60
CA LEU A 16 3.74 -10.23 -12.00
C LEU A 16 3.70 -11.65 -11.41
N GLU A 17 4.83 -12.16 -10.89
CA GLU A 17 4.87 -13.46 -10.21
C GLU A 17 4.66 -13.34 -8.70
N SER A 18 3.40 -13.29 -8.27
CA SER A 18 3.02 -13.73 -6.92
C SER A 18 1.56 -14.17 -6.90
N THR A 19 1.35 -15.46 -7.21
CA THR A 19 0.15 -16.29 -6.94
C THR A 19 -1.22 -15.74 -7.38
N GLY A 20 -2.24 -16.59 -7.49
CA GLY A 20 -3.56 -16.24 -8.05
C GLY A 20 -4.32 -15.10 -7.34
N LEU A 21 -3.77 -14.51 -6.28
CA LEU A 21 -4.32 -13.38 -5.52
C LEU A 21 -3.79 -12.01 -6.00
N GLY A 22 -2.63 -11.95 -6.67
CA GLY A 22 -2.01 -10.67 -7.09
C GLY A 22 -2.69 -10.00 -8.30
N TRP A 23 -3.23 -10.80 -9.24
CA TRP A 23 -3.78 -10.29 -10.50
C TRP A 23 -5.00 -9.38 -10.34
N PRO A 24 -6.02 -9.72 -9.54
CA PRO A 24 -7.16 -8.83 -9.37
C PRO A 24 -6.79 -7.52 -8.67
N GLY A 25 -5.82 -7.55 -7.74
CA GLY A 25 -5.29 -6.33 -7.09
C GLY A 25 -4.58 -5.43 -8.11
N PHE A 26 -3.67 -6.01 -8.90
CA PHE A 26 -2.95 -5.32 -9.96
C PHE A 26 -3.89 -4.64 -10.97
N PHE A 27 -4.88 -5.36 -11.50
CA PHE A 27 -5.82 -4.78 -12.48
C PHE A 27 -6.67 -3.66 -11.89
N ARG A 28 -7.01 -3.72 -10.60
CA ARG A 28 -7.73 -2.62 -9.94
C ARG A 28 -6.84 -1.39 -9.78
N THR A 29 -5.57 -1.56 -9.39
CA THR A 29 -4.59 -0.45 -9.35
C THR A 29 -4.40 0.16 -10.73
N LEU A 30 -4.24 -0.67 -11.76
CA LEU A 30 -4.12 -0.23 -13.16
C LEU A 30 -5.38 0.53 -13.61
N ARG A 31 -6.57 0.05 -13.26
CA ARG A 31 -7.83 0.76 -13.55
C ARG A 31 -7.84 2.15 -12.91
N ILE A 32 -7.43 2.28 -11.66
CA ILE A 32 -7.35 3.59 -10.97
C ILE A 32 -6.33 4.50 -11.68
N TYR A 33 -5.16 3.97 -12.04
CA TYR A 33 -4.16 4.70 -12.82
C TYR A 33 -4.72 5.21 -14.15
N LEU A 34 -5.30 4.34 -14.96
CA LEU A 34 -5.84 4.72 -16.27
C LEU A 34 -7.00 5.71 -16.18
N THR A 35 -7.78 5.65 -15.09
CA THR A 35 -8.92 6.55 -14.88
C THR A 35 -8.49 7.94 -14.41
N HIS A 36 -7.47 8.04 -13.56
CA HIS A 36 -7.16 9.28 -12.84
C HIS A 36 -5.77 9.87 -13.12
N PHE A 37 -4.80 9.05 -13.53
CA PHE A 37 -3.38 9.40 -13.56
C PHE A 37 -2.69 9.05 -14.88
N ARG A 38 -3.47 8.71 -15.91
CA ARG A 38 -2.96 8.29 -17.22
C ARG A 38 -1.93 9.27 -17.77
N GLY A 39 -0.77 8.75 -18.15
CA GLY A 39 0.32 9.53 -18.75
C GLY A 39 1.22 10.23 -17.74
N GLN A 40 0.93 10.17 -16.44
CA GLN A 40 1.80 10.71 -15.41
C GLN A 40 2.96 9.76 -15.10
N ARG A 41 4.12 10.34 -14.74
CA ARG A 41 5.28 9.62 -14.20
C ARG A 41 4.91 8.93 -12.90
N SER A 42 5.54 7.80 -12.61
CA SER A 42 5.29 7.05 -11.38
C SER A 42 6.57 6.83 -10.58
N ALA A 43 6.43 6.82 -9.26
CA ALA A 43 7.43 6.31 -8.33
C ALA A 43 6.73 5.47 -7.26
N ILE A 44 7.41 4.46 -6.73
CA ILE A 44 6.83 3.51 -5.78
C ILE A 44 7.65 3.45 -4.49
N MET A 45 6.97 3.31 -3.36
CA MET A 45 7.56 2.81 -2.12
C MET A 45 6.73 1.63 -1.60
N GLN A 46 7.42 0.56 -1.19
CA GLN A 46 6.81 -0.71 -0.81
C GLN A 46 7.34 -1.13 0.54
N PHE A 47 6.44 -1.62 1.37
CA PHE A 47 6.76 -2.12 2.69
C PHE A 47 6.02 -3.43 2.93
N VAL A 48 6.74 -4.40 3.49
CA VAL A 48 6.20 -5.70 3.87
C VAL A 48 6.77 -6.03 5.25
N ALA A 49 5.90 -6.40 6.19
CA ALA A 49 6.30 -6.75 7.54
C ALA A 49 5.63 -8.07 7.97
N PRO A 50 6.39 -9.01 8.57
CA PRO A 50 5.81 -10.17 9.22
C PRO A 50 5.10 -9.73 10.50
N VAL A 51 3.98 -10.39 10.80
CA VAL A 51 3.15 -10.09 11.97
C VAL A 51 2.74 -11.38 12.67
N ALA A 52 2.71 -11.35 14.00
CA ALA A 52 2.17 -12.46 14.77
C ALA A 52 0.65 -12.58 14.56
N GLY A 53 0.12 -13.79 14.72
CA GLY A 53 -1.31 -14.06 14.59
C GLY A 53 -1.76 -14.33 13.14
N THR A 54 -3.05 -14.19 12.91
CA THR A 54 -3.75 -14.47 11.65
C THR A 54 -3.75 -13.26 10.70
N GLU A 55 -4.05 -13.48 9.41
CA GLU A 55 -4.19 -12.36 8.47
C GLU A 55 -5.32 -11.39 8.85
N GLY A 56 -6.37 -11.91 9.48
CA GLY A 56 -7.49 -11.08 9.94
C GLY A 56 -7.10 -10.15 11.07
N GLU A 57 -6.36 -10.64 12.06
CA GLU A 57 -5.83 -9.81 13.15
C GLU A 57 -4.84 -8.77 12.64
N ALA A 58 -4.00 -9.15 11.67
CA ALA A 58 -3.10 -8.25 10.97
C ALA A 58 -3.86 -7.13 10.23
N TRP A 59 -4.89 -7.51 9.48
CA TRP A 59 -5.77 -6.57 8.76
C TRP A 59 -6.50 -5.62 9.70
N ASP A 60 -7.06 -6.14 10.79
CA ASP A 60 -7.74 -5.37 11.80
C ASP A 60 -6.81 -4.35 12.46
N THR A 61 -5.58 -4.77 12.76
CA THR A 61 -4.53 -3.90 13.33
C THR A 61 -4.16 -2.80 12.34
N LEU A 62 -3.90 -3.16 11.08
CA LEU A 62 -3.56 -2.21 10.03
C LEU A 62 -4.68 -1.18 9.83
N THR A 63 -5.90 -1.64 9.56
CA THR A 63 -7.04 -0.77 9.28
C THR A 63 -7.44 0.08 10.48
N ALA A 64 -7.29 -0.40 11.72
CA ALA A 64 -7.44 0.44 12.90
C ALA A 64 -6.38 1.54 12.95
N ALA A 65 -5.11 1.18 12.75
CA ALA A 65 -3.98 2.10 12.88
C ALA A 65 -4.01 3.22 11.83
N VAL A 66 -4.40 2.91 10.59
CA VAL A 66 -4.56 3.92 9.53
C VAL A 66 -5.96 4.53 9.48
N GLY A 67 -6.92 4.11 10.31
CA GLY A 67 -8.25 4.69 10.38
C GLY A 67 -9.19 4.32 9.23
N LEU A 68 -9.05 3.13 8.66
CA LEU A 68 -9.88 2.60 7.57
C LEU A 68 -11.06 1.73 8.05
N LYS A 69 -11.20 1.49 9.36
CA LYS A 69 -12.32 0.70 9.89
C LYS A 69 -13.67 1.34 9.54
N GLY A 70 -14.55 0.55 8.93
CA GLY A 70 -15.87 0.98 8.49
C GLY A 70 -15.89 1.88 7.25
N LEU A 71 -14.74 2.10 6.59
CA LEU A 71 -14.67 2.92 5.40
C LEU A 71 -15.37 2.23 4.22
N SER A 72 -16.30 2.94 3.60
CA SER A 72 -17.01 2.47 2.41
C SER A 72 -16.37 2.99 1.12
N VAL A 73 -16.51 2.25 0.02
CA VAL A 73 -16.06 2.70 -1.31
C VAL A 73 -16.72 4.04 -1.66
N GLY A 74 -15.92 4.97 -2.21
CA GLY A 74 -16.31 6.34 -2.52
C GLY A 74 -16.19 7.32 -1.35
N GLN A 75 -15.99 6.84 -0.12
CA GLN A 75 -15.86 7.70 1.06
C GLN A 75 -14.47 8.34 1.13
N ARG A 76 -14.43 9.62 1.52
CA ARG A 76 -13.16 10.29 1.86
C ARG A 76 -12.66 9.86 3.22
N TRP A 77 -11.35 9.81 3.35
CA TRP A 77 -10.67 9.48 4.59
C TRP A 77 -9.39 10.31 4.74
N THR A 78 -8.99 10.53 5.99
CA THR A 78 -7.70 11.10 6.36
C THR A 78 -7.13 10.27 7.49
N ALA A 79 -5.86 9.90 7.37
CA ALA A 79 -5.17 9.12 8.39
C ALA A 79 -5.18 9.87 9.74
N PRO A 80 -5.31 9.14 10.86
CA PRO A 80 -5.28 9.73 12.19
C PRO A 80 -3.89 10.30 12.52
N ALA A 81 -3.83 11.08 13.59
CA ALA A 81 -2.56 11.59 14.12
C ALA A 81 -1.61 10.43 14.48
N GLY A 82 -0.31 10.64 14.24
CA GLY A 82 0.71 9.61 14.46
C GLY A 82 0.87 8.62 13.31
N VAL A 83 0.19 8.82 12.18
CA VAL A 83 0.46 8.17 10.88
C VAL A 83 1.08 9.21 9.95
N PRO A 84 2.09 8.86 9.12
CA PRO A 84 2.55 9.77 8.07
C PRO A 84 1.39 10.28 7.22
N ALA A 85 1.49 11.53 6.76
CA ALA A 85 0.36 12.25 6.18
C ALA A 85 -0.22 11.52 4.95
N LEU A 86 -1.48 11.07 5.07
CA LEU A 86 -2.15 10.28 4.05
C LEU A 86 -3.64 10.60 4.05
N SER A 87 -4.19 10.94 2.88
CA SER A 87 -5.63 11.15 2.71
C SER A 87 -6.05 10.86 1.28
N GLY A 88 -7.34 10.57 1.11
CA GLY A 88 -7.86 10.20 -0.19
C GLY A 88 -9.29 9.69 -0.15
N VAL A 89 -9.62 8.87 -1.14
CA VAL A 89 -10.92 8.21 -1.32
C VAL A 89 -10.72 6.70 -1.40
N ALA A 90 -11.58 5.92 -0.75
CA ALA A 90 -11.59 4.47 -0.93
C ALA A 90 -12.11 4.09 -2.32
N GLU A 91 -11.31 3.35 -3.09
CA GLU A 91 -11.68 2.81 -4.40
C GLU A 91 -12.06 1.32 -4.30
N TYR A 92 -11.54 0.63 -3.28
CA TYR A 92 -11.82 -0.78 -3.01
C TYR A 92 -11.54 -1.11 -1.55
N VAL A 93 -12.38 -1.94 -0.94
CA VAL A 93 -12.19 -2.51 0.41
C VAL A 93 -12.75 -3.92 0.40
N SER A 94 -12.03 -4.87 0.99
CA SER A 94 -12.41 -6.29 1.05
C SER A 94 -11.97 -6.92 2.37
N GLN A 95 -12.75 -7.91 2.83
CA GLN A 95 -12.46 -8.73 4.01
C GLN A 95 -12.07 -10.17 3.62
N SER A 96 -12.18 -10.53 2.35
CA SER A 96 -11.73 -11.82 1.82
C SER A 96 -11.50 -11.70 0.30
N PRO A 97 -10.26 -11.51 -0.17
CA PRO A 97 -9.03 -11.31 0.62
C PRO A 97 -9.04 -9.97 1.41
N TYR A 98 -8.15 -9.85 2.39
CA TYR A 98 -7.96 -8.62 3.18
C TYR A 98 -7.17 -7.58 2.38
N ASP A 99 -7.89 -6.69 1.69
CA ASP A 99 -7.30 -5.72 0.76
C ASP A 99 -8.06 -4.39 0.78
N ALA A 100 -7.33 -3.29 0.58
CA ALA A 100 -7.91 -1.99 0.27
C ALA A 100 -7.06 -1.23 -0.74
N LEU A 101 -7.75 -0.48 -1.62
CA LEU A 101 -7.14 0.47 -2.53
C LEU A 101 -7.70 1.86 -2.26
N LEU A 102 -6.81 2.82 -2.06
CA LEU A 102 -7.13 4.21 -1.79
C LEU A 102 -6.54 5.08 -2.90
N ARG A 103 -7.35 5.94 -3.51
CA ARG A 103 -6.84 7.00 -4.39
C ARG A 103 -6.47 8.21 -3.54
N LEU A 104 -5.20 8.58 -3.56
CA LEU A 104 -4.59 9.56 -2.67
C LEU A 104 -4.65 10.99 -3.23
N ASP A 105 -4.81 11.95 -2.31
CA ASP A 105 -4.59 13.38 -2.56
C ASP A 105 -3.48 13.99 -1.67
N LYS A 106 -3.14 13.32 -0.55
CA LYS A 106 -1.94 13.61 0.25
C LYS A 106 -1.11 12.33 0.42
N PRO A 107 0.23 12.43 0.45
CA PRO A 107 1.06 13.64 0.31
C PRO A 107 1.18 14.17 -1.13
N GLY A 108 0.52 13.50 -2.07
CA GLY A 108 0.35 13.92 -3.45
C GLY A 108 -0.55 12.91 -4.17
N PRO A 109 -0.76 13.08 -5.49
CA PRO A 109 -1.52 12.15 -6.30
C PRO A 109 -0.94 10.74 -6.23
N GLY A 110 -1.79 9.74 -6.03
CA GLY A 110 -1.30 8.36 -5.91
C GLY A 110 -2.37 7.32 -5.66
N VAL A 111 -1.91 6.08 -5.47
CA VAL A 111 -2.68 4.94 -4.99
C VAL A 111 -1.94 4.30 -3.82
N ALA A 112 -2.63 4.08 -2.70
CA ALA A 112 -2.17 3.17 -1.67
C ALA A 112 -2.89 1.83 -1.85
N ALA A 113 -2.12 0.74 -1.91
CA ALA A 113 -2.61 -0.63 -1.87
C ALA A 113 -2.15 -1.28 -0.57
N LEU A 114 -3.11 -1.63 0.27
CA LEU A 114 -2.90 -2.18 1.61
C LEU A 114 -3.48 -3.58 1.66
N GLY A 115 -2.79 -4.52 2.28
CA GLY A 115 -3.32 -5.87 2.41
C GLY A 115 -2.67 -6.67 3.54
N ALA A 116 -3.36 -7.74 3.94
CA ALA A 116 -2.83 -8.76 4.83
C ALA A 116 -2.98 -10.14 4.19
N PHE A 117 -1.93 -10.96 4.22
CA PHE A 117 -1.88 -12.24 3.53
C PHE A 117 -0.97 -13.23 4.26
N ASN A 118 -1.23 -14.52 4.09
CA ASN A 118 -0.32 -15.57 4.55
C ASN A 118 0.76 -15.86 3.50
N PHE A 119 2.00 -15.95 3.95
CA PHE A 119 3.14 -16.37 3.15
C PHE A 119 3.83 -17.55 3.84
N GLY A 120 3.53 -18.77 3.38
CA GLY A 120 4.19 -19.98 3.89
C GLY A 120 3.98 -20.24 5.39
N GLY A 121 2.80 -19.90 5.93
CA GLY A 121 2.46 -20.03 7.34
C GLY A 121 2.69 -18.76 8.16
N GLN A 122 3.41 -17.77 7.64
CA GLN A 122 3.63 -16.47 8.28
C GLN A 122 2.62 -15.44 7.78
N SER A 123 1.88 -14.79 8.67
CA SER A 123 1.04 -13.64 8.32
C SER A 123 1.93 -12.43 8.02
N MET A 124 1.57 -11.70 6.97
CA MET A 124 2.27 -10.52 6.47
C MET A 124 1.29 -9.36 6.32
N VAL A 125 1.76 -8.14 6.54
CA VAL A 125 1.09 -6.91 6.08
C VAL A 125 1.90 -6.30 4.96
N ALA A 126 1.24 -5.80 3.91
CA ALA A 126 1.86 -5.05 2.82
C ALA A 126 1.21 -3.68 2.66
N LEU A 127 2.07 -2.68 2.44
CA LEU A 127 1.69 -1.33 2.09
C LEU A 127 2.49 -0.91 0.86
N ASN A 128 1.82 -0.75 -0.28
CA ASN A 128 2.40 -0.27 -1.52
C ASN A 128 1.83 1.11 -1.85
N PHE A 129 2.70 2.08 -2.08
CA PHE A 129 2.31 3.43 -2.45
C PHE A 129 2.84 3.76 -3.83
N TYR A 130 1.94 3.94 -4.78
CA TYR A 130 2.24 4.42 -6.13
C TYR A 130 1.95 5.92 -6.16
N HIS A 131 3.00 6.74 -6.25
CA HIS A 131 2.85 8.17 -6.45
C HIS A 131 2.90 8.51 -7.93
N TYR A 132 2.11 9.50 -8.34
CA TYR A 132 2.00 9.93 -9.73
C TYR A 132 2.24 11.44 -9.88
N GLY A 133 2.80 11.81 -11.02
CA GLY A 133 3.08 13.20 -11.40
C GLY A 133 4.55 13.57 -11.30
N ASP A 134 4.88 14.82 -11.62
CA ASP A 134 6.27 15.29 -11.71
C ASP A 134 7.01 15.25 -10.37
N GLN A 135 6.27 15.26 -9.27
CA GLN A 135 6.78 15.25 -7.90
C GLN A 135 6.77 13.83 -7.27
N ALA A 136 6.47 12.79 -8.05
CA ALA A 136 6.34 11.42 -7.54
C ALA A 136 7.63 10.92 -6.88
N ALA A 137 8.78 11.08 -7.54
CA ALA A 137 10.08 10.63 -7.03
C ALA A 137 10.50 11.40 -5.76
N GLU A 138 10.28 12.72 -5.74
CA GLU A 138 10.55 13.56 -4.56
C GLU A 138 9.63 13.22 -3.39
N THR A 139 8.37 12.91 -3.67
CA THR A 139 7.41 12.43 -2.66
C THR A 139 7.88 11.10 -2.08
N VAL A 140 8.22 10.11 -2.90
CA VAL A 140 8.79 8.84 -2.40
C VAL A 140 10.03 9.08 -1.54
N ALA A 141 10.97 9.92 -1.99
CA ALA A 141 12.19 10.21 -1.24
C ALA A 141 11.91 10.83 0.14
N ARG A 142 10.93 11.74 0.23
CA ARG A 142 10.55 12.38 1.49
C ARG A 142 9.79 11.45 2.43
N GLU A 143 8.90 10.62 1.89
CA GLU A 143 7.92 9.86 2.68
C GLU A 143 8.43 8.47 3.08
N THR A 144 9.46 7.93 2.40
CA THR A 144 9.97 6.57 2.67
C THR A 144 10.41 6.39 4.13
N THR A 145 11.24 7.29 4.67
CA THR A 145 11.76 7.16 6.04
C THR A 145 10.67 7.27 7.12
N PRO A 146 9.76 8.26 7.07
CA PRO A 146 8.60 8.30 7.98
C PRO A 146 7.76 7.02 7.95
N TRP A 147 7.45 6.50 6.76
CA TRP A 147 6.67 5.26 6.63
C TRP A 147 7.41 4.04 7.15
N GLN A 148 8.72 3.92 6.86
CA GLN A 148 9.53 2.83 7.38
C GLN A 148 9.54 2.81 8.91
N GLY A 149 9.77 3.96 9.55
CA GLY A 149 9.75 4.07 11.01
C GLY A 149 8.39 3.74 11.61
N TRP A 150 7.31 4.23 11.01
CA TRP A 150 5.95 3.94 11.46
C TRP A 150 5.62 2.45 11.37
N ILE A 151 5.99 1.78 10.27
CA ILE A 151 5.73 0.34 10.09
C ILE A 151 6.54 -0.48 11.09
N GLN A 152 7.79 -0.13 11.35
CA GLN A 152 8.62 -0.83 12.34
C GLN A 152 8.08 -0.68 13.77
N GLU A 153 7.54 0.49 14.11
CA GLU A 153 6.91 0.72 15.41
C GLU A 153 5.58 -0.06 15.55
N ARG A 154 4.77 -0.09 14.48
CA ARG A 154 3.43 -0.71 14.50
C ARG A 154 3.46 -2.22 14.33
N PHE A 155 4.39 -2.73 13.55
CA PHE A 155 4.55 -4.14 13.24
C PHE A 155 6.00 -4.56 13.54
N PRO A 156 6.38 -4.59 14.83
CA PRO A 156 7.70 -5.07 15.22
C PRO A 156 7.85 -6.54 14.80
N MET A 157 9.07 -6.95 14.48
CA MET A 157 9.32 -8.34 14.12
C MET A 157 8.83 -9.28 15.24
N PRO A 158 8.08 -10.35 14.90
CA PRO A 158 7.68 -11.34 15.88
C PRO A 158 8.92 -11.89 16.60
N THR A 159 8.96 -11.80 17.92
CA THR A 159 10.00 -12.47 18.70
C THR A 159 9.88 -13.97 18.46
N GLU A 160 10.96 -14.62 18.01
CA GLU A 160 10.98 -16.08 17.85
C GLU A 160 10.57 -16.73 19.18
N LEU A 161 9.42 -17.43 19.19
CA LEU A 161 9.07 -18.33 20.28
C LEU A 161 10.02 -19.53 20.19
N LYS A 162 10.99 -19.56 21.11
CA LYS A 162 11.84 -20.73 21.37
C LYS A 162 11.04 -21.93 21.86
#